data_AF-A0A961NQ48-F1
#
_entry.id   AF-A0A961NQ48-F1
#
_cell.length_a   1.000
_cell.length_b   1.000
_cell.length_c   1.000
_cell.angle_alpha   90.00
_cell.angle_beta   90.00
_cell.angle_gamma   90.00
#
_symmetry.space_group_name_H-M   'P 1'
#
loop_
_entity.id
_entity.type
_entity.pdbx_description
1 polymer ?
#
loop_
_entity_poly.entity_id
_entity_poly.type
_entity_poly.pdbx_seq_one_letter_code
_entity_poly.pdbx_strand_id
1 'polypeptide(L)'
;MPSSSLTIWPLAVLLAAGCALAGPGAAPQSRDGQLGAVEVVQRDQGVFVYSYAETLDELDPFRDYESKRRITNANVIQELRQLITENQSWNPEYTKRCLPVWDYGVEFRDSPDSSTTYLFSFRCQTLKQVEAGLFRDFEPQAVRLYALLTYEVNDRTSESEN
;
A
#
# COMPACT_ATOMS: atom_id res chain seq x y z
N MET A 1 61.25 11.47 -8.92
CA MET A 1 61.08 10.76 -10.21
C MET A 1 59.89 11.37 -10.93
N PRO A 2 60.01 11.61 -12.24
CA PRO A 2 59.15 12.49 -13.04
C PRO A 2 58.04 11.73 -13.79
N SER A 3 57.33 12.48 -14.64
CA SER A 3 56.44 12.11 -15.75
C SER A 3 54.96 12.35 -15.47
N SER A 4 54.40 13.52 -15.80
CA SER A 4 54.11 14.08 -17.13
C SER A 4 52.85 13.47 -17.76
N SER A 5 51.77 14.28 -17.82
CA SER A 5 51.16 14.73 -19.09
C SER A 5 50.03 13.79 -19.56
N LEU A 6 48.97 14.18 -20.27
CA LEU A 6 48.70 15.34 -21.10
C LEU A 6 47.18 15.44 -21.33
N THR A 7 46.72 16.68 -21.47
CA THR A 7 45.48 17.22 -22.06
C THR A 7 44.99 16.50 -23.32
N ILE A 8 43.69 16.59 -23.64
CA ILE A 8 43.16 16.98 -24.98
C ILE A 8 41.67 17.38 -24.83
N TRP A 9 41.38 18.62 -25.22
CA TRP A 9 40.07 19.17 -25.58
C TRP A 9 39.76 18.87 -27.04
N PRO A 10 38.50 19.03 -27.48
CA PRO A 10 38.31 19.87 -28.67
C PRO A 10 37.18 20.91 -28.54
N LEU A 11 37.56 22.17 -28.80
CA LEU A 11 36.80 23.19 -29.56
C LEU A 11 36.51 22.62 -30.98
N ALA A 12 35.54 23.01 -31.81
CA ALA A 12 34.75 24.24 -31.92
C ALA A 12 33.70 24.09 -33.06
N VAL A 13 32.61 24.85 -32.93
CA VAL A 13 31.95 25.72 -33.94
C VAL A 13 31.42 25.13 -35.26
N LEU A 14 30.12 25.38 -35.52
CA LEU A 14 29.65 25.91 -36.82
C LEU A 14 28.35 26.73 -36.65
N LEU A 15 28.41 27.97 -37.15
CA LEU A 15 27.31 28.92 -37.34
C LEU A 15 26.27 28.41 -38.34
N ALA A 16 25.01 28.81 -38.14
CA ALA A 16 24.22 29.40 -39.23
C ALA A 16 23.10 30.29 -38.67
N ALA A 17 23.18 31.58 -38.97
CA ALA A 17 22.09 32.54 -38.85
C ALA A 17 21.23 32.48 -40.14
N GLY A 18 19.91 32.62 -40.00
CA GLY A 18 18.97 32.76 -41.11
C GLY A 18 17.75 33.56 -40.67
N CYS A 19 17.61 34.77 -41.20
CA CYS A 19 16.58 35.76 -40.90
C CYS A 19 15.19 35.46 -41.50
N ALA A 20 14.21 36.14 -40.90
CA ALA A 20 13.02 36.77 -41.51
C ALA A 20 11.73 35.93 -41.67
N LEU A 21 10.65 36.33 -40.98
CA LEU A 21 9.66 37.28 -41.51
C LEU A 21 8.58 37.58 -40.45
N ALA A 22 8.36 38.87 -40.20
CA ALA A 22 7.23 39.38 -39.44
C ALA A 22 5.95 39.28 -40.28
N GLY A 23 4.86 38.81 -39.66
CA GLY A 23 3.50 39.00 -40.14
C GLY A 23 2.66 39.57 -38.99
N PRO A 24 1.87 40.65 -39.18
CA PRO A 24 1.01 41.18 -38.14
C PRO A 24 -0.36 40.48 -38.19
N GLY A 25 -0.75 39.85 -37.08
CA GLY A 25 -2.08 39.26 -36.90
C GLY A 25 -2.51 39.40 -35.45
N ALA A 26 -3.66 40.04 -35.23
CA ALA A 26 -4.18 40.52 -33.96
C ALA A 26 -4.55 39.42 -32.93
N ALA A 27 -4.53 39.82 -31.65
CA ALA A 27 -4.98 39.17 -30.41
C ALA A 27 -6.49 38.73 -30.44
N PRO A 28 -7.08 37.98 -29.47
CA PRO A 28 -6.67 37.79 -28.06
C PRO A 28 -6.84 36.38 -27.42
N GLN A 29 -6.31 36.28 -26.20
CA GLN A 29 -6.54 35.34 -25.08
C GLN A 29 -7.58 34.21 -25.25
N SER A 30 -7.11 32.96 -25.06
CA SER A 30 -7.87 31.94 -24.32
C SER A 30 -7.10 31.60 -23.04
N ARG A 31 -7.67 32.01 -21.91
CA ARG A 31 -7.39 31.46 -20.59
C ARG A 31 -8.14 30.12 -20.49
N ASP A 32 -7.45 29.04 -20.78
CA ASP A 32 -7.81 27.71 -20.27
C ASP A 32 -6.76 27.43 -19.17
N GLY A 33 -7.06 27.40 -17.87
CA GLY A 33 -8.21 26.76 -17.26
C GLY A 33 -7.91 25.27 -17.11
N GLN A 34 -7.31 24.90 -15.96
CA GLN A 34 -7.21 23.52 -15.43
C GLN A 34 -6.36 22.53 -16.27
N LEU A 35 -5.49 21.70 -15.71
CA LEU A 35 -5.53 21.05 -14.41
C LEU A 35 -4.11 21.15 -13.84
N GLY A 36 -4.00 21.62 -12.60
CA GLY A 36 -2.81 21.29 -11.82
C GLY A 36 -2.65 19.78 -11.92
N ALA A 37 -1.46 19.32 -12.32
CA ALA A 37 -1.12 17.92 -12.23
C ALA A 37 -1.45 17.53 -10.79
N VAL A 38 -2.55 16.79 -10.62
CA VAL A 38 -2.84 16.09 -9.39
C VAL A 38 -1.73 15.07 -9.35
N GLU A 39 -0.64 15.44 -8.69
CA GLU A 39 0.32 14.47 -8.19
C GLU A 39 -0.54 13.55 -7.33
N VAL A 40 -0.96 12.44 -7.94
CA VAL A 40 -1.56 11.33 -7.22
C VAL A 40 -0.39 10.85 -6.39
N VAL A 41 -0.25 11.43 -5.19
CA VAL A 41 0.58 10.90 -4.13
C VAL A 41 -0.02 9.53 -3.90
N GLN A 42 0.55 8.54 -4.59
CA GLN A 42 0.38 7.14 -4.31
C GLN A 42 0.68 7.06 -2.83
N ARG A 43 -0.38 6.95 -2.01
CA ARG A 43 -0.24 7.12 -0.57
C ARG A 43 0.38 5.84 -0.05
N ASP A 44 1.68 5.69 -0.26
CA ASP A 44 2.44 4.44 -0.08
C ASP A 44 2.46 3.96 1.37
N GLN A 45 2.10 4.85 2.31
CA GLN A 45 2.00 4.56 3.73
C GLN A 45 0.54 4.53 4.17
N GLY A 46 0.21 3.62 5.08
CA GLY A 46 -1.13 3.50 5.65
C GLY A 46 -1.44 2.09 6.14
N VAL A 47 -2.69 1.91 6.57
CA VAL A 47 -3.23 0.60 6.91
C VAL A 47 -4.28 0.23 5.87
N PHE A 48 -4.07 -0.90 5.23
CA PHE A 48 -4.94 -1.41 4.18
C PHE A 48 -5.63 -2.68 4.65
N VAL A 49 -6.90 -2.82 4.31
CA VAL A 49 -7.71 -4.00 4.58
C VAL A 49 -8.13 -4.60 3.24
N TYR A 50 -7.90 -5.89 3.12
CA TYR A 50 -8.28 -6.72 1.98
C TYR A 50 -9.42 -7.64 2.39
N SER A 51 -10.40 -7.81 1.51
CA SER A 51 -11.36 -8.91 1.60
C SER A 51 -11.07 -9.95 0.52
N TYR A 52 -11.30 -11.21 0.82
CA TYR A 52 -11.01 -12.30 -0.11
C TYR A 52 -12.27 -13.11 -0.40
N ALA A 53 -12.31 -13.68 -1.61
CA ALA A 53 -13.30 -14.68 -1.96
C ALA A 53 -13.06 -15.94 -1.14
N GLU A 54 -14.13 -16.66 -0.80
CA GLU A 54 -14.01 -17.94 -0.11
C GLU A 54 -13.36 -18.98 -1.05
N THR A 55 -12.17 -19.45 -0.68
CA THR A 55 -11.44 -20.50 -1.39
C THR A 55 -10.64 -21.39 -0.43
N LEU A 56 -10.39 -22.62 -0.86
CA LEU A 56 -9.46 -23.57 -0.23
C LEU A 56 -8.09 -23.58 -0.92
N ASP A 57 -7.98 -22.92 -2.06
CA ASP A 57 -6.72 -22.83 -2.81
C ASP A 57 -5.72 -21.92 -2.08
N GLU A 58 -4.44 -22.08 -2.42
CA GLU A 58 -3.42 -21.17 -1.92
C GLU A 58 -3.68 -19.76 -2.45
N LEU A 59 -3.73 -18.81 -1.51
CA LEU A 59 -4.11 -17.43 -1.76
C LEU A 59 -2.87 -16.53 -1.79
N ASP A 60 -2.70 -15.75 -2.86
CA ASP A 60 -1.78 -14.62 -2.89
C ASP A 60 -2.48 -13.39 -2.28
N PRO A 61 -2.03 -12.92 -1.09
CA PRO A 61 -2.71 -11.87 -0.35
C PRO A 61 -2.73 -10.52 -1.09
N PHE A 62 -1.82 -10.32 -2.06
CA PHE A 62 -1.68 -9.07 -2.80
C PHE A 62 -2.36 -9.09 -4.16
N ARG A 63 -2.87 -10.24 -4.62
CA ARG A 63 -3.43 -10.40 -5.96
C ARG A 63 -4.85 -10.96 -5.97
N ASP A 64 -5.19 -11.82 -5.02
CA ASP A 64 -6.46 -12.56 -5.03
C ASP A 64 -7.55 -11.91 -4.17
N TYR A 65 -7.39 -10.61 -3.83
CA TYR A 65 -8.39 -9.87 -3.07
C TYR A 65 -9.57 -9.44 -3.93
N GLU A 66 -10.77 -9.44 -3.35
CA GLU A 66 -11.99 -8.91 -3.96
C GLU A 66 -12.09 -7.39 -3.79
N SER A 67 -11.65 -6.89 -2.64
CA SER A 67 -11.65 -5.46 -2.36
C SER A 67 -10.44 -5.06 -1.53
N LYS A 68 -9.96 -3.84 -1.76
CA LYS A 68 -8.91 -3.19 -1.00
C LYS A 68 -9.42 -1.85 -0.48
N ARG A 69 -9.24 -1.62 0.81
CA ARG A 69 -9.71 -0.43 1.53
C ARG A 69 -8.58 0.15 2.35
N ARG A 70 -8.39 1.47 2.27
CA ARG A 70 -7.47 2.18 3.15
C ARG A 70 -8.23 2.68 4.38
N ILE A 71 -7.76 2.36 5.58
CA ILE A 71 -8.32 2.91 6.82
C ILE A 71 -7.82 4.35 6.98
N THR A 72 -8.72 5.30 7.19
CA THR A 72 -8.38 6.72 7.43
C THR A 72 -8.57 7.13 8.89
N ASN A 73 -9.38 6.40 9.66
CA ASN A 73 -9.65 6.71 11.07
C ASN A 73 -8.48 6.25 11.98
N ALA A 74 -7.83 7.21 12.63
CA ALA A 74 -6.69 6.96 13.52
C ALA A 74 -7.03 6.07 14.72
N ASN A 75 -8.24 6.18 15.29
CA ASN A 75 -8.64 5.36 16.44
C ASN A 75 -8.76 3.88 16.05
N VAL A 76 -9.34 3.61 14.87
CA VAL A 76 -9.48 2.25 14.32
C VAL A 76 -8.10 1.66 14.03
N ILE A 77 -7.19 2.45 13.46
CA ILE A 77 -5.79 2.04 13.22
C ILE A 77 -5.08 1.69 14.53
N GLN A 78 -5.21 2.54 15.56
CA GLN A 78 -4.59 2.30 16.85
C GLN A 78 -5.13 1.03 17.51
N GLU A 79 -6.45 0.82 17.47
CA GLU A 79 -7.08 -0.37 18.03
C GLU A 79 -6.65 -1.65 17.30
N LEU A 80 -6.56 -1.63 15.96
CA LEU A 80 -6.02 -2.74 15.18
C LEU A 80 -4.59 -3.11 15.58
N ARG A 81 -3.70 -2.11 15.70
CA ARG A 81 -2.31 -2.34 16.12
C ARG A 81 -2.25 -2.93 17.52
N GLN A 82 -3.07 -2.42 18.43
CA GLN A 82 -3.16 -2.93 19.79
C GLN A 82 -3.59 -4.41 19.79
N LEU A 83 -4.69 -4.76 19.13
CA LEU A 83 -5.21 -6.13 19.10
C LEU A 83 -4.20 -7.12 18.51
N ILE A 84 -3.48 -6.73 17.46
CA ILE A 84 -2.44 -7.57 16.84
C ILE A 84 -1.24 -7.72 17.78
N THR A 85 -0.81 -6.66 18.45
CA THR A 85 0.32 -6.70 19.38
C THR A 85 -0.01 -7.56 20.61
N GLU A 86 -1.21 -7.40 21.16
CA GLU A 86 -1.71 -8.26 22.24
C GLU A 86 -1.74 -9.72 21.80
N ASN A 87 -2.22 -10.01 20.59
CA ASN A 87 -2.23 -11.36 20.05
C ASN A 87 -0.81 -11.93 19.86
N GLN A 88 0.16 -11.13 19.41
CA GLN A 88 1.55 -11.58 19.27
C GLN A 88 2.18 -11.92 20.62
N SER A 89 1.81 -11.18 21.67
CA SER A 89 2.26 -11.47 23.04
C SER A 89 1.57 -12.69 23.64
N TRP A 90 0.41 -13.07 23.10
CA TRP A 90 -0.34 -14.25 23.48
C TRP A 90 0.14 -15.46 22.66
N ASN A 91 0.90 -16.36 23.29
CA ASN A 91 1.51 -17.50 22.62
C ASN A 91 1.00 -18.84 23.18
N PRO A 92 -0.29 -19.17 23.01
CA PRO A 92 -0.80 -20.48 23.38
C PRO A 92 -0.26 -21.54 22.43
N GLU A 93 -0.33 -22.81 22.84
CA GLU A 93 -0.10 -23.92 21.92
C GLU A 93 -1.14 -23.87 20.78
N TYR A 94 -0.67 -23.81 19.54
CA TYR A 94 -1.55 -23.75 18.38
C TYR A 94 -2.21 -25.12 18.16
N THR A 95 -3.50 -25.23 18.49
CA THR A 95 -4.24 -26.50 18.51
C THR A 95 -5.33 -26.62 17.44
N LYS A 96 -5.50 -25.61 16.57
CA LYS A 96 -6.59 -25.58 15.58
C LYS A 96 -6.37 -26.65 14.51
N ARG A 97 -7.40 -27.47 14.28
CA ARG A 97 -7.44 -28.56 13.30
C ARG A 97 -8.35 -28.23 12.13
N CYS A 98 -8.09 -27.12 11.46
CA CYS A 98 -8.87 -26.72 10.30
C CYS A 98 -7.96 -26.10 9.24
N LEU A 99 -8.37 -26.22 7.99
CA LEU A 99 -7.71 -25.55 6.87
C LEU A 99 -8.21 -24.10 6.84
N PRO A 100 -7.32 -23.11 6.97
CA PRO A 100 -7.73 -21.72 7.05
C PRO A 100 -8.31 -21.26 5.71
N VAL A 101 -9.55 -20.78 5.75
CA VAL A 101 -10.17 -19.97 4.70
C VAL A 101 -9.98 -18.51 5.09
N TRP A 102 -9.22 -17.74 4.31
CA TRP A 102 -8.90 -16.36 4.66
C TRP A 102 -10.07 -15.44 4.37
N ASP A 103 -10.61 -14.78 5.40
CA ASP A 103 -11.72 -13.85 5.24
C ASP A 103 -11.20 -12.42 4.98
N TYR A 104 -10.14 -12.02 5.70
CA TYR A 104 -9.58 -10.66 5.63
C TYR A 104 -8.05 -10.65 5.66
N GLY A 105 -7.48 -9.62 5.06
CA GLY A 105 -6.06 -9.28 5.14
C GLY A 105 -5.89 -7.88 5.71
N VAL A 106 -4.90 -7.66 6.56
CA VAL A 106 -4.52 -6.32 7.04
C VAL A 106 -3.05 -6.11 6.76
N GLU A 107 -2.73 -5.04 6.06
CA GLU A 107 -1.37 -4.64 5.74
C GLU A 107 -1.04 -3.30 6.41
N PHE A 108 0.02 -3.29 7.19
CA PHE A 108 0.61 -2.08 7.76
C PHE A 108 1.79 -1.67 6.89
N ARG A 109 1.64 -0.59 6.12
CA ARG A 109 2.75 0.06 5.39
C ARG A 109 3.25 1.24 6.21
N ASP A 110 4.22 0.97 7.07
CA ASP A 110 4.86 2.00 7.90
C ASP A 110 5.93 2.78 7.12
N SER A 111 6.49 2.17 6.07
CA SER A 111 7.39 2.84 5.11
C SER A 111 7.15 2.33 3.69
N PRO A 112 7.65 3.02 2.64
CA PRO A 112 7.47 2.59 1.25
C PRO A 112 8.08 1.21 0.96
N ASP A 113 9.14 0.85 1.69
CA ASP A 113 9.89 -0.40 1.50
C ASP A 113 9.55 -1.47 2.55
N SER A 114 8.62 -1.19 3.47
CA SER A 114 8.26 -2.10 4.56
C SER A 114 6.77 -2.18 4.77
N SER A 115 6.25 -3.38 4.52
CA SER A 115 4.90 -3.79 4.83
C SER A 115 4.93 -4.99 5.78
N THR A 116 3.93 -5.08 6.66
CA THR A 116 3.64 -6.31 7.40
C THR A 116 2.20 -6.69 7.19
N THR A 117 1.97 -7.92 6.73
CA THR A 117 0.66 -8.40 6.29
C THR A 117 0.19 -9.53 7.19
N TYR A 118 -1.05 -9.40 7.66
CA TYR A 118 -1.73 -10.38 8.48
C TYR A 118 -2.96 -10.89 7.75
N LEU A 119 -3.09 -12.20 7.60
CA LEU A 119 -4.29 -12.86 7.12
C LEU A 119 -5.09 -13.42 8.30
N PHE A 120 -6.40 -13.22 8.27
CA PHE A 120 -7.33 -13.59 9.32
C PHE A 120 -8.33 -14.60 8.76
N SER A 121 -8.43 -15.75 9.41
CA SER A 121 -9.51 -16.70 9.22
C SER A 121 -10.34 -16.76 10.50
N PHE A 122 -11.50 -16.12 10.48
CA PHE A 122 -12.41 -16.05 11.63
C PHE A 122 -13.10 -17.39 11.88
N ARG A 123 -13.34 -18.14 10.81
CA ARG A 123 -13.93 -19.49 10.85
C ARG A 123 -13.00 -20.48 11.53
N CYS A 124 -11.71 -20.41 11.19
CA CYS A 124 -10.68 -21.28 11.73
C CYS A 124 -10.02 -20.77 12.99
N GLN A 125 -10.31 -19.52 13.36
CA GLN A 125 -9.69 -18.86 14.48
C GLN A 125 -8.17 -18.72 14.34
N THR A 126 -7.72 -18.41 13.12
CA THR A 126 -6.31 -18.45 12.74
C THR A 126 -5.86 -17.10 12.19
N LEU A 127 -4.69 -16.67 12.63
CA LEU A 127 -3.93 -15.56 12.08
C LEU A 127 -2.67 -16.07 11.40
N LYS A 128 -2.33 -15.57 10.21
CA LYS A 128 -1.04 -15.79 9.55
C LYS A 128 -0.34 -14.46 9.33
N GLN A 129 0.88 -14.34 9.84
CA GLN A 129 1.80 -13.28 9.41
C GLN A 129 2.50 -13.74 8.13
N VAL A 130 2.22 -13.08 7.01
CA VAL A 130 2.61 -13.54 5.67
C VAL A 130 4.12 -13.60 5.53
N GLU A 131 4.81 -12.52 5.88
CA GLU A 131 6.25 -12.36 5.69
C GLU A 131 7.07 -13.31 6.58
N ALA A 132 6.56 -13.62 7.77
CA ALA A 132 7.20 -14.54 8.72
C ALA A 132 6.78 -16.01 8.53
N GLY A 133 5.77 -16.29 7.69
CA GLY A 133 5.16 -17.62 7.56
C GLY A 133 4.58 -18.18 8.86
N LEU A 134 4.23 -17.30 9.81
CA LEU A 134 3.89 -17.69 11.18
C LEU A 134 2.38 -17.77 11.37
N PHE A 135 1.91 -18.89 11.91
CA PHE A 135 0.51 -19.12 12.26
C PHE A 135 0.28 -18.95 13.76
N ARG A 136 -0.84 -18.33 14.13
CA ARG A 136 -1.24 -18.08 15.51
C ARG A 136 -2.74 -18.28 15.68
N ASP A 137 -3.14 -18.59 16.91
CA ASP A 137 -4.53 -18.47 17.33
C ASP A 137 -4.81 -17.00 17.64
N PHE A 138 -5.98 -16.51 17.25
CA PHE A 138 -6.46 -15.15 17.49
C PHE A 138 -7.27 -14.97 18.78
N GLU A 139 -7.56 -16.02 19.55
CA GLU A 139 -8.22 -15.90 20.86
C GLU A 139 -7.31 -15.19 21.87
N PRO A 140 -7.84 -14.32 22.75
CA PRO A 140 -9.23 -13.90 22.88
C PRO A 140 -9.64 -12.70 21.98
N GLN A 141 -8.71 -12.10 21.23
CA GLN A 141 -8.96 -10.88 20.42
C GLN A 141 -9.91 -11.09 19.23
N ALA A 142 -10.09 -12.36 18.84
CA ALA A 142 -11.00 -12.87 17.83
C ALA A 142 -12.28 -12.04 17.57
N VAL A 143 -13.13 -11.95 18.58
CA VAL A 143 -14.46 -11.31 18.48
C VAL A 143 -14.32 -9.83 18.19
N ARG A 144 -13.34 -9.17 18.83
CA ARG A 144 -13.12 -7.73 18.68
C ARG A 144 -12.55 -7.41 17.30
N LEU A 145 -11.57 -8.18 16.84
CA LEU A 145 -11.03 -8.07 15.48
C LEU A 145 -12.10 -8.29 14.42
N TYR A 146 -12.98 -9.28 14.61
CA TYR A 146 -14.08 -9.54 13.67
C TYR A 146 -15.00 -8.33 13.55
N ALA A 147 -15.39 -7.77 14.69
CA ALA A 147 -16.30 -6.63 14.74
C ALA A 147 -15.69 -5.40 14.04
N LEU A 148 -14.41 -5.12 14.31
CA LEU A 148 -13.71 -3.97 13.75
C LEU A 148 -13.56 -4.11 12.22
N LEU A 149 -13.12 -5.27 11.72
CA LEU A 149 -12.94 -5.48 10.29
C LEU A 149 -14.27 -5.55 9.53
N THR A 150 -15.28 -6.22 10.09
CA THR A 150 -16.56 -6.46 9.39
C THR A 150 -17.47 -5.23 9.39
N TYR A 151 -17.51 -4.47 10.48
CA TYR A 151 -18.50 -3.40 10.65
C TYR A 151 -17.88 -2.00 10.61
N GLU A 152 -16.73 -1.77 11.25
CA GLU A 152 -16.18 -0.41 11.31
C GLU A 152 -15.47 -0.03 10.02
N VAL A 153 -14.59 -0.92 9.53
CA VAL A 153 -13.82 -0.69 8.32
C VAL A 153 -14.70 -0.70 7.07
N ASN A 154 -15.66 -1.62 6.98
CA ASN A 154 -16.49 -1.76 5.78
C ASN A 154 -17.53 -0.64 5.63
N ASP A 155 -18.07 -0.09 6.72
CA ASP A 155 -19.24 0.80 6.64
C ASP A 155 -18.89 2.30 6.79
N ARG A 156 -17.81 2.69 7.49
CA ARG A 156 -17.70 4.07 8.00
C ARG A 156 -16.31 4.72 7.99
N THR A 157 -15.23 3.96 7.86
CA THR A 157 -13.87 4.50 8.14
C THR A 157 -12.83 4.21 7.08
N SER A 158 -13.24 3.79 5.89
CA SER A 158 -12.31 3.46 4.81
C SER A 158 -12.72 4.06 3.46
N GLU A 159 -11.70 4.29 2.63
CA GLU A 159 -11.85 4.67 1.23
C GLU A 159 -11.50 3.44 0.37
N SER A 160 -12.34 3.12 -0.61
CA SER A 160 -12.05 2.08 -1.60
C SER A 160 -10.88 2.52 -2.47
N GLU A 161 -9.87 1.66 -2.61
CA GLU A 161 -8.83 1.84 -3.62
C GLU A 161 -9.15 0.93 -4.81
N ASN A 162 -9.25 1.52 -6.00
CA ASN A 162 -9.35 0.81 -7.28
C ASN A 162 -7.97 0.54 -7.86
#